data_AF-A0A9X1TVX6-F1
#
_entry.id   AF-A0A9X1TVX6-F1
#
_cell.length_a   1.000
_cell.length_b   1.000
_cell.length_c   1.000
_cell.angle_alpha   90.00
_cell.angle_beta   90.00
_cell.angle_gamma   90.00
#
_symmetry.space_group_name_H-M   'P 1'
#
loop_
_entity.id
_entity.type
_entity.pdbx_description
1 polymer ?
#
loop_
_entity_poly.entity_id
_entity_poly.type
_entity_poly.pdbx_seq_one_letter_code
_entity_poly.pdbx_strand_id
1 'polypeptide(L)'
;MSVDQLPARVREFVNYLDGLLARLDQGGGWCGVFWQRDPEGMQACLDGREVPPWDVVESLLHDLAGQYGPGGAGPETEHARALHAAALAAYDARPGGRDALGDRLDVMLREQRYAAERQAELGRLLTAATSREEADAIRLDLAWARDDHERATARCTELRARTADLDRRAASARGRAIRRER
;
A
#
# COMPACT_ATOMS: atom_id res chain seq x y z
N MET A 1 3.15 32.16 2.39
CA MET A 1 3.36 30.70 2.24
C MET A 1 2.17 30.02 2.86
N SER A 2 1.23 29.54 2.05
CA SER A 2 0.11 28.77 2.59
C SER A 2 0.67 27.42 3.03
N VAL A 3 0.63 27.13 4.32
CA VAL A 3 0.83 25.75 4.79
C VAL A 3 -0.28 24.97 4.11
N ASP A 4 0.06 24.13 3.13
CA ASP A 4 -0.92 23.31 2.43
C ASP A 4 -1.59 22.41 3.47
N GLN A 5 -2.78 22.81 3.89
CA GLN A 5 -3.58 22.01 4.78
C GLN A 5 -3.91 20.72 4.03
N LEU A 6 -3.50 19.58 4.59
CA LEU A 6 -3.87 18.26 4.09
C LEU A 6 -5.37 18.24 3.74
N PRO A 7 -5.80 17.60 2.65
CA PRO A 7 -7.23 17.45 2.40
C PRO A 7 -7.90 16.81 3.62
N ALA A 8 -9.10 17.26 4.01
CA ALA A 8 -9.75 16.80 5.23
C ALA A 8 -9.90 15.27 5.29
N ARG A 9 -10.15 14.62 4.14
CA ARG A 9 -10.21 13.16 4.00
C ARG A 9 -8.88 12.45 4.26
N VAL A 10 -7.76 13.07 3.90
CA VAL A 10 -6.44 12.53 4.19
C VAL A 10 -6.16 12.60 5.69
N ARG A 11 -6.47 13.72 6.35
CA ARG A 11 -6.35 13.83 7.82
C ARG A 11 -7.22 12.83 8.57
N GLU A 12 -8.46 12.65 8.13
CA GLU A 12 -9.39 11.68 8.72
C GLU A 12 -8.79 10.27 8.69
N PHE A 13 -8.24 9.86 7.54
CA PHE A 13 -7.57 8.57 7.41
C PHE A 13 -6.27 8.48 8.21
N VAL A 14 -5.46 9.55 8.27
CA VAL A 14 -4.24 9.59 9.07
C VAL A 14 -4.54 9.39 10.55
N ASN A 15 -5.56 10.08 11.08
CA ASN A 15 -5.97 9.91 12.48
C ASN A 15 -6.45 8.48 12.76
N TYR A 16 -7.16 7.87 11.80
CA TYR A 16 -7.54 6.47 11.88
C TYR A 16 -6.31 5.54 11.90
N LEU A 17 -5.36 5.75 11.00
CA LEU A 17 -4.13 4.95 10.90
C LEU A 17 -3.28 5.07 12.16
N ASP A 18 -3.13 6.27 12.71
CA ASP A 18 -2.43 6.51 13.98
C ASP A 18 -3.10 5.75 15.13
N GLY A 19 -4.44 5.82 15.23
CA GLY A 19 -5.22 5.06 16.21
C GLY A 19 -5.12 3.53 16.01
N LEU A 20 -5.00 3.05 14.78
CA LEU A 20 -4.76 1.64 14.48
C LEU A 20 -3.37 1.22 14.98
N LEU A 21 -2.32 1.95 14.61
CA LEU A 21 -0.93 1.64 14.99
C LEU A 21 -0.70 1.71 16.50
N ALA A 22 -1.37 2.63 17.20
CA ALA A 22 -1.31 2.73 18.66
C ALA A 22 -1.83 1.47 19.39
N ARG A 23 -2.60 0.62 18.70
CA ARG A 23 -3.13 -0.65 19.23
C ARG A 23 -2.28 -1.86 18.82
N LEU A 24 -1.26 -1.68 17.99
CA LEU A 24 -0.41 -2.76 17.50
C LEU A 24 0.91 -2.81 18.27
N ASP A 25 1.45 -4.02 18.44
CA ASP A 25 2.83 -4.18 18.87
C ASP A 25 3.77 -3.78 17.72
N GLN A 26 4.48 -2.67 17.88
CA GLN A 26 5.40 -2.14 16.88
C GLN A 26 6.69 -2.99 16.75
N GLY A 27 6.92 -3.93 17.66
CA GLY A 27 8.01 -4.90 17.59
C GLY A 27 7.64 -6.24 16.92
N GLY A 28 6.36 -6.46 16.62
CA GLY A 28 5.84 -7.74 16.15
C GLY A 28 4.95 -7.63 14.92
N GLY A 29 4.59 -8.79 14.35
CA GLY A 29 3.69 -8.88 13.19
C GLY A 29 4.20 -8.14 11.95
N TRP A 30 3.30 -7.82 11.04
CA TRP A 30 3.58 -6.98 9.88
C TRP A 30 3.92 -5.53 10.24
N CYS A 31 3.33 -4.99 11.31
CA CYS A 31 3.64 -3.66 11.83
C CYS A 31 5.15 -3.50 12.07
N GLY A 32 5.76 -4.42 12.81
CA GLY A 32 7.20 -4.43 13.05
C GLY A 32 8.03 -4.63 11.78
N VAL A 33 7.58 -5.50 10.87
CA VAL A 33 8.25 -5.72 9.58
C VAL A 33 8.28 -4.43 8.74
N PHE A 34 7.17 -3.71 8.64
CA PHE A 34 7.12 -2.47 7.87
C PHE A 34 7.99 -1.37 8.48
N TRP A 35 7.95 -1.19 9.80
CA TRP A 35 8.84 -0.24 10.49
C TRP A 35 10.32 -0.57 10.32
N GLN A 36 10.69 -1.84 10.32
CA GLN A 36 12.08 -2.26 10.11
C GLN A 36 12.53 -2.08 8.66
N ARG A 37 11.65 -2.34 7.67
CA ARG A 37 11.99 -2.29 6.24
C ARG A 37 11.95 -0.87 5.67
N ASP A 38 10.98 -0.06 6.08
CA ASP A 38 10.74 1.28 5.52
C ASP A 38 10.20 2.25 6.60
N PRO A 39 11.04 2.64 7.58
CA PRO A 39 10.63 3.57 8.63
C PRO A 39 10.26 4.95 8.07
N GLU A 40 10.92 5.40 7.01
CA GLU A 40 10.64 6.69 6.37
C GLU A 40 9.28 6.68 5.67
N GLY A 41 8.93 5.60 4.96
CA GLY A 41 7.63 5.43 4.33
C GLY A 41 6.49 5.32 5.34
N MET A 42 6.69 4.58 6.44
CA MET A 42 5.74 4.53 7.55
C MET A 42 5.51 5.92 8.15
N GLN A 43 6.59 6.66 8.41
CA GLN A 43 6.48 8.04 8.91
C GLN A 43 5.79 8.96 7.91
N ALA A 44 6.08 8.84 6.61
CA ALA A 44 5.43 9.64 5.58
C ALA A 44 3.90 9.40 5.52
N CYS A 45 3.46 8.17 5.80
CA CYS A 45 2.03 7.85 5.93
C CYS A 45 1.40 8.52 7.16
N LEU A 46 2.09 8.52 8.30
CA LEU A 46 1.61 9.17 9.53
C LEU A 46 1.63 10.70 9.44
N ASP A 47 2.56 11.27 8.68
CA ASP A 47 2.59 12.70 8.37
C ASP A 47 1.51 13.12 7.35
N GLY A 48 0.80 12.15 6.74
CA GLY A 48 -0.11 12.38 5.63
C GLY A 48 0.56 12.84 4.33
N ARG A 49 1.89 12.76 4.26
CA ARG A 49 2.67 13.05 3.04
C ARG A 49 2.44 11.97 1.99
N GLU A 50 2.16 10.75 2.43
CA GLU A 50 1.76 9.62 1.60
C GLU A 50 0.47 8.98 2.12
N VAL A 51 -0.23 8.26 1.25
CA VAL A 51 -1.32 7.36 1.65
C VAL A 51 -0.80 5.93 1.43
N PRO A 52 -0.77 5.08 2.48
CA PRO A 52 -0.24 3.73 2.37
C PRO A 52 -1.03 2.92 1.33
N PRO A 53 -0.37 2.00 0.60
CA PRO A 53 -1.06 1.01 -0.21
C PRO A 53 -2.04 0.17 0.62
N TRP A 54 -3.11 -0.32 -0.02
CA TRP A 54 -4.10 -1.14 0.69
C TRP A 54 -3.50 -2.42 1.29
N ASP A 55 -2.53 -3.06 0.63
CA ASP A 55 -1.87 -4.28 1.15
C ASP A 55 -1.19 -4.07 2.50
N VAL A 56 -0.71 -2.85 2.76
CA VAL A 56 -0.13 -2.46 4.05
C VAL A 56 -1.22 -2.35 5.10
N VAL A 57 -2.29 -1.61 4.81
CA VAL A 57 -3.43 -1.44 5.72
C VAL A 57 -4.07 -2.79 6.06
N GLU A 58 -4.26 -3.65 5.07
CA GLU A 58 -4.80 -5.00 5.24
C GLU A 58 -3.92 -5.89 6.13
N SER A 59 -2.60 -5.78 6.00
CA SER A 59 -1.65 -6.49 6.87
C SER A 59 -1.70 -5.99 8.32
N LEU A 60 -1.84 -4.67 8.53
CA LEU A 60 -1.99 -4.10 9.87
C LEU A 60 -3.33 -4.50 10.52
N LEU A 61 -4.40 -4.59 9.73
CA LEU A 61 -5.69 -5.11 10.20
C LEU A 61 -5.62 -6.60 10.52
N HIS A 62 -4.79 -7.37 9.80
CA HIS A 62 -4.52 -8.77 10.12
C HIS A 62 -3.78 -8.92 11.45
N ASP A 63 -2.75 -8.11 11.70
CA ASP A 63 -2.07 -8.06 13.00
C ASP A 63 -3.05 -7.73 14.14
N LEU A 64 -3.94 -6.76 13.90
CA LEU A 64 -4.97 -6.39 14.86
C LEU A 64 -5.91 -7.58 15.16
N ALA A 65 -6.40 -8.26 14.11
CA ALA A 65 -7.27 -9.42 14.27
C ALA A 65 -6.61 -10.55 15.05
N GLY A 66 -5.30 -10.75 14.85
CA GLY A 66 -4.49 -11.71 15.61
C GLY A 66 -4.54 -11.51 17.12
N GLN A 67 -4.76 -10.27 17.60
CA GLN A 67 -4.86 -9.97 19.02
C GLN A 67 -6.22 -10.34 19.63
N TYR A 68 -7.30 -10.36 18.84
CA TYR A 68 -8.66 -10.58 19.32
C TYR A 68 -9.22 -11.98 18.98
N GLY A 69 -8.48 -12.80 18.24
CA GLY A 69 -8.87 -14.15 17.85
C GLY A 69 -9.79 -14.20 16.61
N PRO A 70 -10.25 -15.41 16.21
CA PRO A 70 -11.01 -15.60 14.98
C PRO A 70 -12.31 -14.77 14.95
N GLY A 71 -12.47 -13.90 13.94
CA GLY A 71 -13.68 -13.11 13.69
C GLY A 71 -13.61 -11.61 14.02
N GLY A 72 -12.50 -11.12 14.58
CA GLY A 72 -12.43 -9.81 15.24
C GLY A 72 -12.31 -8.53 14.38
N ALA A 73 -12.27 -8.57 13.05
CA ALA A 73 -11.95 -7.36 12.25
C ALA A 73 -12.85 -7.07 11.04
N GLY A 74 -13.93 -7.82 10.80
CA GLY A 74 -14.78 -7.61 9.61
C GLY A 74 -15.30 -6.16 9.44
N PRO A 75 -16.04 -5.63 10.43
CA PRO A 75 -16.51 -4.23 10.40
C PRO A 75 -15.38 -3.20 10.36
N GLU A 76 -14.25 -3.51 11.02
CA GLU A 76 -13.08 -2.64 11.05
C GLU A 76 -12.44 -2.50 9.66
N THR A 77 -12.31 -3.62 8.95
CA THR A 77 -11.77 -3.65 7.57
C THR A 77 -12.65 -2.86 6.61
N GLU A 78 -13.98 -2.98 6.72
CA GLU A 78 -14.91 -2.20 5.88
C GLU A 78 -14.80 -0.70 6.16
N HIS A 79 -14.70 -0.31 7.44
CA HIS A 79 -14.49 1.08 7.83
C HIS A 79 -13.17 1.63 7.31
N ALA A 80 -12.06 0.90 7.51
CA ALA A 80 -10.74 1.24 7.00
C ALA A 80 -10.74 1.43 5.49
N ARG A 81 -11.41 0.53 4.75
CA ARG A 81 -11.51 0.58 3.29
C ARG A 81 -12.26 1.81 2.80
N ALA A 82 -13.32 2.22 3.49
CA ALA A 82 -14.06 3.44 3.15
C ALA A 82 -13.21 4.71 3.37
N LEU A 83 -12.52 4.79 4.51
CA LEU A 83 -11.64 5.92 4.82
C LEU A 83 -10.44 6.00 3.86
N HIS A 84 -9.81 4.86 3.58
CA HIS A 84 -8.70 4.74 2.64
C HIS A 84 -9.09 5.20 1.23
N ALA A 85 -10.21 4.71 0.71
CA ALA A 85 -10.70 5.10 -0.61
C ALA A 85 -11.01 6.60 -0.70
N ALA A 86 -11.57 7.20 0.35
CA ALA A 86 -11.84 8.64 0.41
C ALA A 86 -10.54 9.47 0.46
N ALA A 87 -9.54 9.01 1.22
CA ALA A 87 -8.23 9.64 1.31
C ALA A 87 -7.49 9.58 -0.04
N LEU A 88 -7.45 8.41 -0.69
CA LEU A 88 -6.84 8.24 -2.02
C LEU A 88 -7.48 9.17 -3.06
N ALA A 89 -8.81 9.21 -3.11
CA ALA A 89 -9.51 10.07 -4.04
C ALA A 89 -9.18 11.56 -3.85
N ALA A 90 -9.01 12.02 -2.61
CA ALA A 90 -8.61 13.38 -2.31
C ALA A 90 -7.13 13.65 -2.61
N TYR A 91 -6.27 12.67 -2.33
CA TYR A 91 -4.82 12.73 -2.55
C TYR A 91 -4.49 12.79 -4.05
N ASP A 92 -5.12 11.93 -4.85
CA ASP A 92 -4.89 11.80 -6.30
C ASP A 92 -5.49 12.97 -7.09
N ALA A 93 -6.49 13.67 -6.53
CA ALA A 93 -7.10 14.85 -7.15
C ALA A 93 -6.26 16.13 -7.01
N ARG A 94 -5.14 16.09 -6.27
CA ARG A 94 -4.24 17.24 -6.14
C ARG A 94 -3.53 17.56 -7.46
N PRO A 95 -3.07 18.81 -7.67
CA PRO A 95 -2.26 19.15 -8.85
C PRO A 95 -1.07 18.19 -9.01
N GLY A 96 -0.85 17.68 -10.22
CA GLY A 96 0.21 16.69 -10.51
C GLY A 96 -0.10 15.26 -10.06
N GLY A 97 -1.26 14.99 -9.43
CA GLY A 97 -1.60 13.66 -8.91
C GLY A 97 -1.61 12.57 -9.99
N ARG A 98 -2.02 12.90 -11.22
CA ARG A 98 -2.02 11.95 -12.35
C ARG A 98 -0.60 11.54 -12.77
N ASP A 99 0.34 12.47 -12.76
CA ASP A 99 1.74 12.21 -13.11
C ASP A 99 2.42 11.44 -11.98
N ALA A 100 2.18 11.84 -10.73
CA ALA A 100 2.67 11.12 -9.55
C ALA A 100 2.20 9.66 -9.49
N LEU A 101 0.96 9.36 -9.92
CA LEU A 101 0.48 7.99 -10.07
C LEU A 101 1.25 7.20 -11.14
N GLY A 102 1.61 7.86 -12.25
CA GLY A 102 2.43 7.27 -13.30
C GLY A 102 3.84 6.94 -12.82
N ASP A 103 4.50 7.91 -12.16
CA ASP A 103 5.84 7.74 -11.61
C ASP A 103 5.90 6.58 -10.60
N ARG A 104 4.89 6.48 -9.73
CA ARG A 104 4.77 5.37 -8.76
C ARG A 104 4.54 4.03 -9.43
N LEU A 105 3.73 3.99 -10.51
CA LEU A 105 3.50 2.77 -11.25
C LEU A 105 4.79 2.28 -11.91
N ASP A 106 5.57 3.19 -12.49
CA ASP A 106 6.86 2.85 -13.11
C ASP A 106 7.86 2.31 -12.09
N VAL A 107 7.90 2.86 -10.88
CA VAL A 107 8.68 2.30 -9.76
C VAL A 107 8.18 0.90 -9.41
N MET A 108 6.88 0.71 -9.17
CA MET A 108 6.33 -0.59 -8.79
C MET A 108 6.47 -1.67 -9.87
N LEU A 109 6.45 -1.32 -11.16
CA LEU A 109 6.73 -2.28 -12.23
C LEU A 109 8.18 -2.76 -12.21
N ARG A 110 9.13 -1.89 -11.83
CA ARG A 110 10.53 -2.30 -11.64
C ARG A 110 10.67 -3.23 -10.43
N GLU A 111 10.05 -2.88 -9.31
CA GLU A 111 10.04 -3.73 -8.10
C GLU A 111 9.39 -5.10 -8.37
N GLN A 112 8.25 -5.12 -9.07
CA GLN A 112 7.56 -6.36 -9.42
C GLN A 112 8.47 -7.29 -10.25
N ARG A 113 9.18 -6.73 -11.24
CA ARG A 113 10.12 -7.47 -12.08
C ARG A 113 11.32 -7.96 -11.27
N TYR A 114 11.91 -7.10 -10.43
CA TYR A 114 13.02 -7.46 -9.57
C TYR A 114 12.65 -8.62 -8.63
N ALA A 115 11.50 -8.54 -7.98
CA ALA A 115 11.02 -9.61 -7.10
C ALA A 115 10.82 -10.92 -7.88
N ALA A 116 10.26 -10.87 -9.09
CA ALA A 116 10.09 -12.06 -9.93
C ALA A 116 11.44 -12.69 -10.35
N GLU A 117 12.42 -11.86 -10.73
CA GLU A 117 13.77 -12.31 -11.05
C GLU A 117 14.44 -12.96 -9.83
N ARG A 118 14.30 -12.35 -8.65
CA ARG A 118 14.82 -12.86 -7.39
C ARG A 118 14.18 -14.20 -6.99
N GLN A 119 12.87 -14.35 -7.17
CA GLN A 119 12.17 -15.62 -6.96
C GLN A 119 12.73 -16.73 -7.87
N ALA A 120 12.95 -16.43 -9.15
CA ALA A 120 13.48 -17.41 -10.10
C ALA A 120 14.93 -17.80 -9.77
N GLU A 121 15.75 -16.84 -9.33
CA GLU A 121 17.11 -17.08 -8.86
C GLU A 121 17.14 -18.00 -7.63
N LEU A 122 16.39 -17.64 -6.59
CA LEU A 122 16.29 -18.42 -5.36
C LEU A 122 15.74 -19.82 -5.61
N GLY A 123 14.80 -19.98 -6.55
CA GLY A 123 14.32 -21.28 -6.99
C GLY A 123 15.42 -22.18 -7.56
N ARG A 124 16.32 -21.61 -8.38
CA ARG A 124 17.48 -22.35 -8.91
C ARG A 124 18.49 -22.71 -7.82
N LEU A 125 18.78 -21.76 -6.92
CA LEU A 125 19.67 -21.99 -5.79
C LEU A 125 19.14 -23.10 -4.87
N LEU A 126 17.82 -23.12 -4.62
CA LEU A 126 17.20 -24.15 -3.80
C LEU A 126 17.34 -25.55 -4.41
N THR A 127 17.25 -25.67 -5.73
CA THR A 127 17.49 -26.95 -6.43
C THR A 127 18.95 -27.39 -6.36
N ALA A 128 19.90 -26.44 -6.32
CA ALA A 128 21.32 -26.72 -6.25
C ALA A 128 21.86 -26.90 -4.81
N ALA A 129 21.05 -26.65 -3.79
CA ALA A 129 21.45 -26.70 -2.40
C ALA A 129 21.98 -28.09 -2.02
N THR A 130 23.12 -28.12 -1.35
CA THR A 130 23.85 -29.36 -0.99
C THR A 130 23.67 -29.77 0.47
N SER A 131 23.12 -28.86 1.28
CA SER A 131 22.84 -29.09 2.70
C SER A 131 21.43 -28.67 3.07
N ARG A 132 20.95 -29.16 4.22
CA ARG A 132 19.63 -28.81 4.73
C ARG A 132 19.61 -27.36 5.22
N GLU A 133 20.67 -26.93 5.88
CA GLU A 133 20.84 -25.59 6.42
C GLU A 133 20.82 -24.54 5.30
N GLU A 134 21.53 -24.80 4.20
CA GLU A 134 21.50 -23.95 3.00
C GLU A 134 20.10 -23.90 2.38
N ALA A 135 19.44 -25.05 2.24
CA ALA A 135 18.08 -25.11 1.70
C ALA A 135 17.08 -24.35 2.57
N ASP A 136 17.20 -24.40 3.90
CA ASP A 136 16.30 -23.71 4.83
C ASP A 136 16.50 -22.18 4.79
N ALA A 137 17.75 -21.70 4.69
CA ALA A 137 18.04 -20.29 4.49
C ALA A 137 17.45 -19.77 3.16
N ILE A 138 17.64 -20.51 2.06
CA ILE A 138 17.09 -20.14 0.74
C ILE A 138 15.55 -20.13 0.75
N ARG A 139 14.91 -21.06 1.47
CA ARG A 139 13.45 -21.09 1.60
C ARG A 139 12.90 -19.84 2.29
N LEU A 140 13.61 -19.34 3.31
CA LEU A 140 13.24 -18.11 3.99
C LEU A 140 13.32 -16.91 3.03
N ASP A 141 14.44 -16.76 2.32
CA ASP A 141 14.60 -15.71 1.31
C ASP A 141 13.55 -15.80 0.20
N LEU A 142 13.19 -17.02 -0.21
CA LEU A 142 12.18 -17.25 -1.24
C LEU A 142 10.77 -16.85 -0.75
N ALA A 143 10.47 -17.04 0.53
CA ALA A 143 9.22 -16.58 1.11
C ALA A 143 9.13 -15.04 1.08
N TRP A 144 10.22 -14.35 1.42
CA TRP A 144 10.30 -12.88 1.30
C TRP A 144 10.15 -12.40 -0.14
N ALA A 145 10.87 -13.01 -1.09
CA ALA A 145 10.77 -12.64 -2.50
C ALA A 145 9.35 -12.87 -3.07
N ARG A 146 8.60 -13.84 -2.53
CA ARG A 146 7.19 -14.06 -2.86
C ARG A 146 6.28 -12.97 -2.31
N ASP A 147 6.42 -12.64 -1.03
CA ASP A 147 5.66 -11.54 -0.43
C ASP A 147 5.91 -10.22 -1.16
N ASP A 148 7.18 -9.89 -1.43
CA ASP A 148 7.55 -8.67 -2.16
C ASP A 148 6.92 -8.64 -3.58
N HIS A 149 6.90 -9.77 -4.29
CA HIS A 149 6.26 -9.86 -5.61
C HIS A 149 4.74 -9.72 -5.55
N GLU A 150 4.10 -10.36 -4.56
CA GLU A 150 2.65 -10.27 -4.34
C GLU A 150 2.23 -8.83 -4.01
N ARG A 151 2.96 -8.16 -3.12
CA ARG A 151 2.73 -6.75 -2.76
C ARG A 151 2.96 -5.81 -3.95
N ALA A 152 4.06 -5.97 -4.69
CA ALA A 152 4.30 -5.15 -5.89
C ALA A 152 3.19 -5.35 -6.94
N THR A 153 2.69 -6.57 -7.10
CA THR A 153 1.58 -6.89 -8.01
C THR A 153 0.26 -6.25 -7.56
N ALA A 154 -0.06 -6.32 -6.27
CA ALA A 154 -1.23 -5.68 -5.69
C ALA A 154 -1.18 -4.15 -5.88
N ARG A 155 -0.02 -3.54 -5.62
CA ARG A 155 0.22 -2.09 -5.79
C ARG A 155 0.10 -1.65 -7.25
N CYS A 156 0.66 -2.40 -8.19
CA CYS A 156 0.47 -2.15 -9.62
C CYS A 156 -1.01 -2.16 -10.01
N THR A 157 -1.78 -3.11 -9.48
CA THR A 157 -3.23 -3.19 -9.72
C THR A 157 -3.97 -1.98 -9.13
N GLU A 158 -3.64 -1.61 -7.89
CA GLU A 158 -4.21 -0.44 -7.22
C GLU A 158 -3.93 0.86 -7.98
N LEU A 159 -2.68 1.11 -8.36
CA LEU A 159 -2.25 2.33 -9.07
C LEU A 159 -2.93 2.48 -10.43
N ARG A 160 -3.10 1.36 -11.17
CA ARG A 160 -3.87 1.35 -12.42
C ARG A 160 -5.34 1.65 -12.20
N ALA A 161 -5.95 1.08 -11.16
CA ALA A 161 -7.34 1.34 -10.82
C ALA A 161 -7.58 2.81 -10.43
N ARG A 162 -6.67 3.39 -9.63
CA ARG A 162 -6.67 4.80 -9.23
C ARG A 162 -6.53 5.74 -10.41
N THR A 163 -5.60 5.43 -11.32
CA THR A 163 -5.41 6.16 -12.58
C THR A 163 -6.70 6.19 -13.41
N ALA A 164 -7.31 5.02 -13.62
CA ALA A 164 -8.56 4.93 -14.38
C ALA A 164 -9.71 5.69 -13.70
N ASP A 165 -9.78 5.70 -12.37
CA ASP A 165 -10.79 6.45 -11.63
C ASP A 165 -10.61 7.97 -11.78
N LEU A 166 -9.37 8.44 -11.65
CA LEU A 166 -9.04 9.86 -11.84
C LEU A 166 -9.41 10.34 -13.26
N ASP A 167 -9.07 9.55 -14.28
CA ASP A 167 -9.38 9.85 -15.67
C ASP A 167 -10.91 9.90 -15.92
N ARG A 168 -11.68 8.97 -15.33
CA ARG A 168 -13.16 8.97 -15.39
C ARG A 168 -13.76 10.21 -14.73
N ARG A 169 -13.24 10.63 -13.58
CA ARG A 169 -13.70 11.84 -12.86
C ARG A 169 -13.42 13.09 -13.68
N ALA A 170 -12.23 13.18 -14.28
CA ALA A 170 -11.85 14.29 -15.15
C ALA A 170 -12.76 14.39 -16.38
N ALA A 171 -13.05 13.27 -17.05
CA ALA A 171 -13.99 13.22 -18.17
C ALA A 171 -15.41 13.65 -17.76
N SER A 172 -15.89 13.17 -16.61
CA SER A 172 -17.22 13.53 -16.08
C SER A 172 -17.34 15.01 -15.72
N ALA A 173 -16.27 15.62 -15.18
CA ALA A 173 -16.23 17.04 -14.88
C ALA A 173 -16.32 17.90 -16.15
N ARG A 174 -15.57 17.53 -17.21
CA ARG A 174 -15.62 18.19 -18.52
C ARG A 174 -17.02 18.11 -19.14
N GLY A 175 -17.66 16.94 -19.12
CA GLY A 175 -19.02 16.77 -19.65
C GLY A 175 -20.08 17.62 -18.92
N ARG A 176 -19.94 17.82 -17.60
CA ARG A 176 -20.80 18.72 -16.82
C ARG A 176 -20.60 20.19 -17.15
N ALA A 177 -19.35 20.62 -17.38
CA ALA A 177 -19.06 22.00 -17.78
C ALA A 177 -19.73 22.34 -19.12
N ILE A 178 -19.56 21.48 -20.12
CA ILE A 178 -20.17 21.63 -21.45
C ILE A 178 -21.70 21.72 -21.37
N ARG A 179 -22.35 20.95 -20.47
CA ARG A 179 -23.81 21.00 -20.29
C ARG A 179 -24.29 22.31 -19.63
N ARG A 180 -23.49 22.95 -18.79
CA ARG A 180 -23.85 24.22 -18.13
C ARG A 180 -23.73 25.43 -19.05
N GLU A 181 -22.97 25.31 -20.14
CA GLU A 181 -22.75 26.37 -21.14
C GLU A 181 -23.77 26.36 -22.30
N ARG A 182 -24.70 25.40 -22.31
CA ARG A 182 -25.79 25.29 -23.29
C ARG A 182 -27.14 25.60 -22.64
#